data_AF-A0A497LYI2-F1
#
_entry.id   AF-A0A497LYI2-F1
#
_cell.length_a   1.000
_cell.length_b   1.000
_cell.length_c   1.000
_cell.angle_alpha   90.00
_cell.angle_beta   90.00
_cell.angle_gamma   90.00
#
_symmetry.space_group_name_H-M   'P 1'
#
loop_
_entity.id
_entity.type
_entity.pdbx_description
1 polymer ?
#
loop_
_entity_poly.entity_id
_entity_poly.type
_entity_poly.pdbx_seq_one_letter_code
_entity_poly.pdbx_strand_id
1 'polypeptide(L)'
;MLAEQKHYSIDIKHEAKIVEITFQGSSVKFDQVAHALDQLREYIANDYCIKLRGYWSRKCNSLKAFMFALGLFGHSDRIILESKSKYSKAERRKKRKLAGKLQKRGYTVKQISDELNVPLKTVYRWLKTNK
;
A
#
# COMPACT_ATOMS: atom_id res chain seq x y z
N MET A 1 -10.70 29.55 8.68
CA MET A 1 -9.89 28.88 7.65
C MET A 1 -9.12 27.76 8.33
N LEU A 2 -9.64 26.53 8.28
CA LEU A 2 -9.01 25.38 8.93
C LEU A 2 -7.93 24.84 8.00
N ALA A 3 -6.67 24.92 8.42
CA ALA A 3 -5.55 24.32 7.73
C ALA A 3 -5.82 22.81 7.57
N GLU A 4 -6.09 22.37 6.34
CA GLU A 4 -6.18 20.96 6.01
C GLU A 4 -4.85 20.30 6.39
N GLN A 5 -4.87 19.48 7.44
CA GLN A 5 -3.74 18.63 7.79
C GLN A 5 -3.44 17.77 6.58
N LYS A 6 -2.37 18.08 5.85
CA LYS A 6 -1.92 17.30 4.69
C LYS A 6 -1.59 15.89 5.18
N HIS A 7 -2.55 14.97 5.01
CA HIS A 7 -2.42 13.56 5.37
C HIS A 7 -1.52 12.77 4.39
N TYR A 8 -0.65 13.45 3.65
CA TYR A 8 0.29 12.84 2.71
C TYR A 8 1.54 13.70 2.58
N SER A 9 2.67 13.05 2.33
CA SER A 9 3.93 13.70 1.99
C SER A 9 4.22 13.52 0.50
N ILE A 10 4.82 14.53 -0.13
CA ILE A 10 5.25 14.49 -1.53
C ILE A 10 6.77 14.53 -1.55
N ASP A 11 7.38 13.62 -2.30
CA ASP A 11 8.82 13.59 -2.58
C ASP A 11 9.01 13.64 -4.10
N ILE A 12 9.81 14.59 -4.59
CA ILE A 12 9.96 14.86 -6.02
C ILE A 12 11.40 14.57 -6.43
N LYS A 13 11.56 13.61 -7.34
CA LYS A 13 12.84 13.18 -7.89
C LYS A 13 12.92 13.64 -9.35
N HIS A 14 13.40 14.87 -9.54
CA HIS A 14 13.49 15.50 -10.87
C HIS A 14 14.38 14.71 -11.83
N GLU A 15 15.51 14.16 -11.36
CA GLU A 15 16.46 13.38 -12.18
C GLU A 15 15.81 12.16 -12.83
N ALA A 16 14.88 11.51 -12.12
CA ALA A 16 14.17 10.33 -12.60
C ALA A 16 12.81 10.65 -13.22
N LYS A 17 12.38 11.93 -13.21
CA LYS A 17 11.00 12.36 -13.49
C LYS A 17 9.96 11.57 -12.70
N ILE A 18 10.19 11.36 -11.40
CA ILE A 18 9.27 10.62 -10.52
C ILE A 18 8.78 11.53 -9.39
N VAL A 19 7.47 11.53 -9.15
CA VAL A 19 6.85 12.12 -7.96
C VAL A 19 6.29 11.01 -7.08
N GLU A 20 6.79 10.86 -5.86
CA GLU A 20 6.29 9.89 -4.88
C GLU A 20 5.37 10.58 -3.87
N ILE A 21 4.10 10.18 -3.86
CA ILE A 21 3.12 10.63 -2.86
C ILE A 21 2.92 9.53 -1.84
N THR A 22 3.18 9.81 -0.57
CA THR A 22 3.02 8.86 0.51
C THR A 22 1.86 9.26 1.41
N PHE A 23 0.73 8.57 1.28
CA PHE A 23 -0.45 8.77 2.12
C PHE A 23 -0.22 8.21 3.53
N GLN A 24 -0.55 9.02 4.53
CA GLN A 24 -0.52 8.69 5.94
C GLN A 24 -1.92 8.23 6.37
N GLY A 25 -1.98 7.13 7.13
CA GLY A 25 -3.27 6.56 7.57
C GLY A 25 -3.43 5.08 7.23
N SER A 26 -4.52 4.48 7.71
CA SER A 26 -4.81 3.05 7.60
C SER A 26 -5.58 2.66 6.32
N SER A 27 -6.18 3.62 5.63
CA SER A 27 -6.87 3.46 4.35
C SER A 27 -6.86 4.77 3.57
N VAL A 28 -6.48 4.72 2.30
CA VAL A 28 -6.53 5.88 1.39
C VAL A 28 -7.94 6.02 0.80
N LYS A 29 -8.51 7.23 0.83
CA LYS A 29 -9.78 7.57 0.17
C LYS A 29 -9.54 8.18 -1.22
N PHE A 30 -10.49 8.05 -2.12
CA PHE A 30 -10.37 8.63 -3.47
C PHE A 30 -10.25 10.16 -3.43
N ASP A 31 -11.00 10.85 -2.57
CA ASP A 31 -10.95 12.31 -2.47
C ASP A 31 -9.53 12.83 -2.16
N GLN A 32 -8.80 12.10 -1.32
CA GLN A 32 -7.39 12.42 -1.01
C GLN A 32 -6.49 12.23 -2.23
N VAL A 33 -6.75 11.21 -3.04
CA VAL A 33 -6.02 10.95 -4.28
C VAL A 33 -6.34 12.03 -5.31
N ALA A 34 -7.62 12.38 -5.49
CA ALA A 34 -8.06 13.40 -6.41
C ALA A 34 -7.40 14.75 -6.07
N HIS A 35 -7.46 15.16 -4.80
CA HIS A 35 -6.82 16.39 -4.34
C HIS A 35 -5.29 16.37 -4.55
N ALA A 36 -4.63 15.24 -4.25
CA ALA A 36 -3.18 15.13 -4.46
C ALA A 36 -2.78 15.18 -5.93
N LEU A 37 -3.56 14.57 -6.83
CA LEU A 37 -3.31 14.60 -8.27
C LEU A 37 -3.59 15.98 -8.87
N ASP A 38 -4.59 16.70 -8.34
CA ASP A 38 -4.92 18.06 -8.77
C ASP A 38 -3.75 19.03 -8.56
N GLN A 39 -3.03 18.86 -7.44
CA GLN A 39 -1.82 19.62 -7.14
C GLN A 39 -0.62 19.27 -8.04
N LEU A 40 -0.67 18.16 -8.78
CA LEU A 40 0.43 17.67 -9.61
C LEU A 40 0.18 17.78 -11.11
N ARG A 41 -0.84 18.55 -11.53
CA ARG A 41 -1.18 18.75 -12.96
C ARG A 41 0.03 19.11 -13.82
N GLU A 42 0.88 20.01 -13.33
CA GLU A 42 2.10 20.43 -14.05
C GLU A 42 3.09 19.30 -14.26
N TYR A 43 3.25 18.41 -13.28
CA TYR A 43 4.13 17.25 -13.40
C TYR A 43 3.56 16.21 -14.36
N ILE A 44 2.24 16.00 -14.34
CA ILE A 44 1.54 15.11 -15.27
C ILE A 44 1.70 15.60 -16.72
N ALA A 45 1.58 16.91 -16.94
CA ALA A 45 1.76 17.52 -18.26
C ALA A 45 3.21 17.38 -18.78
N ASN A 46 4.19 17.39 -17.87
CA ASN A 46 5.62 17.24 -18.20
C ASN A 46 6.11 15.77 -18.21
N ASP A 47 5.19 14.82 -18.37
CA ASP A 47 5.45 13.37 -18.45
C ASP A 47 6.16 12.77 -17.22
N TYR A 48 5.93 13.30 -16.03
CA TYR A 48 6.41 12.68 -14.80
C TYR A 48 5.59 11.43 -14.45
N CYS A 49 6.26 10.43 -13.88
CA CYS A 49 5.63 9.27 -13.28
C CYS A 49 5.22 9.59 -11.83
N ILE A 50 3.95 9.44 -11.50
CA ILE A 50 3.41 9.64 -10.17
C ILE A 50 3.23 8.28 -9.48
N LYS A 51 3.96 8.07 -8.38
CA LYS A 51 3.82 6.89 -7.52
C LYS A 51 3.00 7.24 -6.30
N LEU A 52 1.82 6.66 -6.20
CA LEU A 52 0.94 6.81 -5.06
C LEU A 52 1.18 5.64 -4.09
N ARG A 53 1.72 5.93 -2.91
CA ARG A 53 2.05 4.96 -1.85
C ARG A 53 1.07 5.03 -0.70
N GLY A 54 0.38 3.93 -0.41
CA GLY A 54 -0.59 3.92 0.67
C GLY A 54 -1.15 2.56 1.03
N TYR A 55 -2.04 2.54 2.01
CA TYR A 55 -2.88 1.38 2.29
C TYR A 55 -4.15 1.45 1.43
N TRP A 56 -4.09 0.81 0.27
CA TRP A 56 -5.20 0.78 -0.67
C TRP A 56 -6.30 -0.19 -0.21
N SER A 57 -7.54 0.27 -0.23
CA SER A 57 -8.70 -0.60 -0.06
C SER A 57 -8.99 -1.31 -1.39
N ARG A 58 -9.19 -2.63 -1.37
CA ARG A 58 -9.53 -3.43 -2.57
C ARG A 58 -10.89 -3.07 -3.21
N LYS A 59 -11.71 -2.27 -2.52
CA LYS A 59 -13.10 -1.96 -2.88
C LYS A 59 -13.32 -0.53 -3.37
N CYS A 60 -12.27 0.26 -3.61
CA CYS A 60 -12.47 1.60 -4.16
C CYS A 60 -12.80 1.51 -5.66
N ASN A 61 -14.09 1.43 -5.99
CA ASN A 61 -14.56 1.36 -7.38
C ASN A 61 -14.17 2.60 -8.18
N SER A 62 -14.19 3.79 -7.57
CA SER A 62 -13.76 5.04 -8.21
C SER A 62 -12.30 4.98 -8.65
N LEU A 63 -11.41 4.45 -7.80
CA LEU A 63 -10.00 4.29 -8.15
C LEU A 63 -9.81 3.27 -9.28
N LYS A 64 -10.59 2.18 -9.29
CA LYS A 64 -10.56 1.20 -10.39
C LYS A 64 -11.02 1.82 -11.71
N ALA A 65 -12.13 2.55 -11.69
CA ALA A 65 -12.65 3.24 -12.87
C ALA A 65 -11.64 4.28 -13.40
N PHE A 66 -11.00 5.02 -12.50
CA PHE A 66 -9.95 5.97 -12.84
C PHE A 66 -8.74 5.28 -13.50
N MET A 67 -8.21 4.22 -12.89
CA MET A 67 -7.09 3.45 -13.48
C MET A 67 -7.46 2.83 -14.83
N PHE A 68 -8.70 2.35 -14.98
CA PHE A 68 -9.20 1.85 -16.25
C PHE A 68 -9.25 2.94 -17.32
N ALA A 69 -9.76 4.13 -16.98
CA ALA A 69 -9.78 5.27 -17.89
C ALA A 69 -8.36 5.65 -18.34
N LEU A 70 -7.40 5.74 -17.41
CA LEU A 70 -6.00 5.98 -17.76
C LEU A 70 -5.44 4.93 -18.74
N GLY A 71 -5.79 3.66 -18.53
CA GLY A 71 -5.41 2.57 -19.44
C GLY A 71 -5.96 2.75 -20.85
N LEU A 72 -7.22 3.18 -20.99
CA LEU A 72 -7.83 3.44 -22.30
C LEU A 72 -7.12 4.54 -23.08
N PHE A 73 -6.55 5.53 -22.39
CA PHE A 73 -5.82 6.65 -23.01
C PHE A 73 -4.30 6.43 -23.08
N GLY A 74 -3.80 5.20 -22.85
CA GLY A 74 -2.36 4.91 -22.95
C GLY A 74 -1.51 5.56 -21.86
N HIS A 75 -2.11 5.88 -20.71
CA HIS A 75 -1.46 6.53 -19.57
C HIS A 75 -1.34 5.60 -18.35
N SER A 76 -1.42 4.28 -18.56
CA SER A 76 -1.32 3.26 -17.50
C SER A 76 -0.05 3.37 -16.66
N ASP A 77 1.04 3.81 -17.29
CA ASP A 77 2.38 3.78 -16.69
C ASP A 77 2.73 5.11 -16.01
N ARG A 78 1.88 6.13 -16.16
CA ARG A 78 2.09 7.46 -15.58
C ARG A 78 1.68 7.55 -14.12
N ILE A 79 0.70 6.75 -13.69
CA ILE A 79 0.21 6.75 -12.30
C ILE A 79 0.26 5.32 -11.75
N ILE A 80 1.17 5.09 -10.79
CA ILE A 80 1.42 3.77 -10.22
C ILE A 80 0.91 3.73 -8.77
N LEU A 81 0.08 2.73 -8.47
CA LEU A 81 -0.42 2.48 -7.12
C LEU A 81 0.46 1.46 -6.39
N GLU A 82 1.17 1.89 -5.36
CA GLU A 82 2.01 1.02 -4.54
C GLU A 82 1.40 0.80 -3.15
N SER A 83 1.20 -0.47 -2.78
CA SER A 83 0.70 -0.81 -1.45
C SER A 83 1.83 -0.81 -0.42
N LYS A 84 1.63 -0.12 0.70
CA LYS A 84 2.55 -0.19 1.85
C LYS A 84 2.61 -1.57 2.50
N SER A 85 1.61 -2.44 2.27
CA SER A 85 1.59 -3.76 2.89
C SER A 85 2.35 -4.79 2.07
N LYS A 86 3.40 -5.40 2.65
CA LYS A 86 4.15 -6.53 2.04
C LYS A 86 3.26 -7.76 1.75
N TYR A 87 2.17 -7.92 2.50
CA TYR A 87 1.23 -9.03 2.35
C TYR A 87 -0.20 -8.52 2.33
N SER A 88 -1.01 -9.08 1.45
CA SER A 88 -2.46 -8.85 1.45
C SER A 88 -3.12 -9.37 2.73
N LYS A 89 -4.31 -8.86 3.07
CA LYS A 89 -5.10 -9.35 4.21
C LYS A 89 -5.37 -10.86 4.11
N ALA A 90 -5.59 -11.38 2.90
CA ALA A 90 -5.84 -12.80 2.66
C ALA A 90 -4.60 -13.66 2.92
N GLU A 91 -3.45 -13.27 2.38
CA GLU A 91 -2.17 -13.94 2.65
C GLU A 91 -1.82 -13.91 4.13
N ARG A 92 -2.01 -12.76 4.79
CA ARG A 92 -1.78 -12.62 6.23
C ARG A 92 -2.63 -13.61 7.04
N ARG A 93 -3.90 -13.81 6.67
CA ARG A 93 -4.78 -14.81 7.29
C ARG A 93 -4.28 -16.23 7.03
N LYS A 94 -3.86 -16.56 5.81
CA LYS A 94 -3.29 -17.87 5.45
C LYS A 94 -2.03 -18.16 6.26
N LYS A 95 -1.05 -17.24 6.26
CA LYS A 95 0.21 -17.36 7.03
C LYS A 95 -0.06 -17.48 8.54
N ARG A 96 -1.02 -16.72 9.09
CA ARG A 96 -1.42 -16.87 10.49
C ARG A 96 -1.97 -18.25 10.82
N LYS A 97 -2.85 -18.80 9.98
CA LYS A 97 -3.37 -20.16 10.17
C LYS A 97 -2.25 -21.20 10.12
N LEU A 98 -1.32 -21.06 9.17
CA LEU A 98 -0.14 -21.93 9.05
C LEU A 98 0.77 -21.83 10.28
N ALA A 99 1.05 -20.62 10.78
CA ALA A 99 1.82 -20.42 12.00
C ALA A 99 1.23 -21.17 13.20
N GLY A 100 -0.10 -21.13 13.37
CA GLY A 100 -0.78 -21.90 14.43
C GLY A 100 -0.66 -23.42 14.24
N LYS A 101 -0.71 -23.91 12.99
CA LYS A 101 -0.49 -25.35 12.71
C LYS A 101 0.95 -25.78 13.00
N LEU A 102 1.94 -24.97 12.63
CA LEU A 102 3.36 -25.26 12.89
C LEU A 102 3.67 -25.24 14.39
N GLN A 103 3.09 -24.30 15.15
CA GLN A 103 3.24 -24.29 16.61
C GLN A 103 2.70 -25.58 17.24
N LYS A 104 1.53 -26.06 16.80
CA LYS A 104 0.95 -27.34 17.27
C LYS A 104 1.82 -28.55 16.92
N ARG A 105 2.66 -28.45 15.88
CA ARG A 105 3.65 -29.47 15.49
C ARG A 105 4.98 -29.35 16.25
N GLY A 106 5.09 -28.43 17.21
CA GLY A 106 6.29 -28.26 18.03
C GLY A 106 7.32 -27.28 17.48
N TYR A 107 7.04 -26.57 16.37
CA TYR A 107 7.97 -25.61 15.81
C TYR A 107 8.14 -24.40 16.74
N THR A 108 9.38 -23.95 16.89
CA THR A 108 9.71 -22.73 17.62
C THR A 108 9.29 -21.48 16.85
N VAL A 109 9.12 -20.36 17.56
CA VAL A 109 8.75 -19.07 16.95
C VAL A 109 9.75 -18.63 15.87
N LYS A 110 11.05 -18.92 16.07
CA LYS A 110 12.12 -18.64 15.11
C LYS A 110 11.95 -19.46 13.82
N GLN A 111 11.77 -20.78 13.95
CA GLN A 111 11.54 -21.65 12.80
C GLN A 111 10.28 -21.25 12.01
N ILE A 112 9.19 -20.85 12.69
CA ILE A 112 7.98 -20.38 12.02
C ILE A 112 8.21 -19.07 11.27
N SER A 113 9.00 -18.15 11.84
CA SER A 113 9.39 -16.89 11.21
C SER A 113 10.13 -17.13 9.90
N ASP A 114 11.11 -18.03 9.95
CA ASP A 114 11.97 -18.37 8.81
C ASP A 114 11.15 -19.09 7.72
N GLU A 115 10.40 -20.13 8.10
CA GLU A 115 9.55 -20.93 7.20
C GLU A 115 8.50 -20.08 6.46
N LEU A 116 7.86 -19.14 7.15
CA LEU A 116 6.81 -18.31 6.56
C LEU A 116 7.35 -17.02 5.94
N ASN A 117 8.64 -16.74 6.09
CA ASN A 117 9.29 -15.46 5.76
C ASN A 117 8.48 -14.28 6.34
N VAL A 118 8.21 -14.31 7.64
CA VAL A 118 7.43 -13.30 8.37
C VAL A 118 8.25 -12.83 9.58
N PRO A 119 8.32 -11.52 9.87
CA PRO A 119 9.11 -11.04 11.00
C PRO A 119 8.75 -11.73 12.33
N LEU A 120 9.76 -12.09 13.12
CA LEU A 120 9.63 -12.77 14.41
C LEU A 120 8.54 -12.16 15.32
N LYS A 121 8.55 -10.83 15.47
CA LYS A 121 7.57 -10.05 16.24
C LYS A 121 6.12 -10.29 15.77
N THR A 122 5.93 -10.48 14.47
CA THR A 122 4.61 -10.76 13.89
C THR A 122 4.12 -12.16 14.26
N VAL A 123 5.02 -13.14 14.27
CA VAL A 123 4.70 -14.51 14.71
C VAL A 123 4.29 -14.51 16.19
N TYR A 124 5.06 -13.85 17.06
CA TYR A 124 4.69 -13.68 18.47
C TYR A 124 3.28 -13.08 18.65
N ARG A 125 2.97 -12.00 17.91
CA ARG A 125 1.64 -11.37 17.98
C ARG A 125 0.54 -12.33 17.52
N TRP A 126 0.76 -13.12 16.48
CA TRP A 126 -0.23 -14.07 15.98
C TRP A 126 -0.51 -15.21 16.96
N LEU A 127 0.53 -15.76 17.58
CA LEU A 127 0.38 -16.89 18.49
C LEU A 127 -0.15 -16.45 19.87
N LYS A 128 0.17 -15.23 20.33
CA LYS A 128 -0.40 -14.67 21.56
C LYS A 128 -1.93 -14.50 21.50
N THR A 129 -2.47 -14.13 20.34
CA THR A 129 -3.93 -13.93 20.15
C THR A 129 -4.71 -15.24 20.02
N ASN A 130 -4.03 -16.39 19.87
CA ASN A 130 -4.66 -17.71 19.74
C ASN A 130 -4.67 -18.51 21.07
N LYS A 131 -4.10 -17.96 22.15
CA LYS A 131 -4.28 -18.46 23.52
C LYS A 131 -5.53 -17.80 24.10
#